data_AF-A0A429AGW6-F1
#
_entry.id   AF-A0A429AGW6-F1
#
_cell.length_a   1.000
_cell.length_b   1.000
_cell.length_c   1.000
_cell.angle_alpha   90.00
_cell.angle_beta   90.00
_cell.angle_gamma   90.00
#
_symmetry.space_group_name_H-M   'P 1'
#
loop_
_entity.id
_entity.type
_entity.pdbx_description
1 polymer ?
#
loop_
_entity_poly.entity_id
_entity_poly.type
_entity_poly.pdbx_seq_one_letter_code
_entity_poly.pdbx_strand_id
1 'polypeptide(L)'
;MVLPSTRGTAPGGRAPAPTGYTELDHTVSAATAAAIERGVADNTRAAHARDWSAFTRWCADVGRTPLPATAATLAEYATHLAYTRGLAPGTISQALSSIRVRHAGAGLDAPDRSAANRILTGYRDHLARTGDPKADPHRAVAATPDDLRAMLATLDRATAAGQRDAALLLLGFRLGAREAELLAVDIQHVTHHRGKGLTVRLYRSKTKQLQHHALKRHKSEEEVCVVHALTTWMATLAARGRTRGPLFVRIDQHGNLGVAMRRAGRAIGDTEGRLSVRAVDDIVAGSAERAGLDADRIEGLRRQFSGHSLRRGYASAARAAGVDPLTIARRGGWKENSTVLWGYFEQDVDRWAESAEDDLL
;
A
#
# COMPACT_ATOMS: atom_id res chain seq x y z
N MET A 1 42.26 50.71 -32.93
CA MET A 1 43.47 50.75 -32.07
C MET A 1 43.03 50.28 -30.68
N VAL A 2 42.96 48.96 -30.47
CA VAL A 2 43.91 48.09 -29.72
C VAL A 2 43.96 48.41 -28.20
N LEU A 3 43.59 47.38 -27.42
CA LEU A 3 43.40 47.23 -25.96
C LEU A 3 44.68 47.49 -25.10
N PRO A 4 44.58 47.66 -23.75
CA PRO A 4 44.39 46.55 -22.78
C PRO A 4 43.29 46.85 -21.74
N SER A 5 42.31 45.99 -21.44
CA SER A 5 42.38 44.68 -20.76
C SER A 5 43.17 44.69 -19.45
N THR A 6 42.53 45.12 -18.36
CA THR A 6 42.89 44.70 -17.00
C THR A 6 41.78 43.82 -16.44
N ARG A 7 41.87 42.52 -16.71
CA ARG A 7 41.16 41.49 -15.95
C ARG A 7 41.76 41.47 -14.54
N GLY A 8 41.10 42.15 -13.60
CA GLY A 8 41.26 41.86 -12.18
C GLY A 8 40.54 40.55 -11.85
N THR A 9 41.20 39.42 -12.06
CA THR A 9 40.78 38.15 -11.46
C THR A 9 41.05 38.25 -9.97
N ALA A 10 40.03 38.62 -9.20
CA ALA A 10 40.00 38.30 -7.78
C ALA A 10 40.06 36.77 -7.66
N PRO A 11 41.02 36.18 -6.94
CA PRO A 11 40.96 34.76 -6.65
C PRO A 11 39.77 34.60 -5.71
N GLY A 12 38.68 34.05 -6.24
CA GLY A 12 37.60 33.50 -5.44
C GLY A 12 38.16 32.30 -4.66
N GLY A 13 38.95 32.59 -3.63
CA GLY A 13 39.43 31.62 -2.67
C GLY A 13 38.21 31.00 -2.02
N ARG A 14 37.86 29.80 -2.47
CA ARG A 14 36.87 28.97 -1.79
C ARG A 14 37.41 28.80 -0.38
N ALA A 15 36.69 29.35 0.60
CA ALA A 15 37.07 29.23 2.00
C ALA A 15 37.36 27.75 2.30
N PRO A 16 38.44 27.42 3.02
CA PRO A 16 38.76 26.04 3.34
C PRO A 16 37.56 25.41 4.05
N ALA A 17 37.20 24.19 3.65
CA ALA A 17 36.14 23.46 4.33
C ALA A 17 36.49 23.36 5.83
N PRO A 18 35.54 23.58 6.74
CA PRO A 18 35.81 23.51 8.16
C PRO A 18 36.44 22.16 8.51
N THR A 19 37.59 22.20 9.19
CA THR A 19 38.47 21.05 9.43
C THR A 19 38.10 20.24 10.68
N GLY A 20 36.96 20.52 11.30
CA GLY A 20 36.52 19.80 12.49
C GLY A 20 35.01 19.82 12.66
N TYR A 21 34.45 18.65 12.93
CA TYR A 21 33.13 18.50 13.51
C TYR A 21 33.24 18.62 15.04
N THR A 22 32.22 19.19 15.66
CA THR A 22 32.04 19.22 17.11
C THR A 22 31.15 18.06 17.56
N GLU A 23 31.09 17.80 18.87
CA GLU A 23 30.13 16.82 19.44
C GLU A 23 28.67 17.12 19.08
N LEU A 24 28.32 18.40 18.88
CA LEU A 24 26.98 18.80 18.47
C LEU A 24 26.65 18.34 17.04
N ASP A 25 27.65 18.21 16.17
CA ASP A 25 27.47 17.71 14.80
C ASP A 25 27.20 16.19 14.77
N HIS A 26 27.42 15.49 15.88
CA HIS A 26 27.22 14.05 16.02
C HIS A 26 26.01 13.67 16.88
N THR A 27 25.30 14.66 17.44
CA THR A 27 24.14 14.44 18.30
C THR A 27 22.89 15.07 17.72
N VAL A 28 21.75 14.39 17.88
CA VAL A 28 20.44 14.92 17.47
C VAL A 28 19.58 15.16 18.70
N SER A 29 18.82 16.25 18.71
CA SER A 29 17.86 16.51 19.77
C SER A 29 16.80 15.41 19.85
N ALA A 30 16.19 15.21 21.02
CA ALA A 30 15.07 14.27 21.17
C ALA A 30 13.91 14.61 20.21
N ALA A 31 13.67 15.90 19.92
CA ALA A 31 12.67 16.33 18.96
C ALA A 31 13.01 15.93 17.52
N THR A 32 14.29 16.03 17.14
CA THR A 32 14.81 15.59 15.84
C THR A 32 14.72 14.07 15.71
N ALA A 33 15.14 13.32 16.74
CA ALA A 33 14.99 11.86 16.77
C ALA A 33 13.52 11.44 16.59
N ALA A 34 12.61 12.05 17.34
CA ALA A 34 11.18 11.79 17.20
C ALA A 34 10.63 12.17 15.81
N ALA A 35 11.17 13.22 15.16
CA ALA A 35 10.80 13.59 13.80
C ALA A 35 11.30 12.56 12.77
N ILE A 36 12.52 12.05 12.94
CA ILE A 36 13.08 10.97 12.11
C ILE A 36 12.21 9.71 12.23
N GLU A 37 11.82 9.33 13.44
CA GLU A 37 10.93 8.18 13.68
C GLU A 37 9.54 8.37 13.04
N ARG A 38 8.98 9.58 13.10
CA ARG A 38 7.73 9.94 12.41
C ARG A 38 7.86 9.89 10.89
N GLY A 39 9.06 10.08 10.34
CA GLY A 39 9.31 10.00 8.89
C GLY A 39 9.19 8.59 8.30
N VAL A 40 9.32 7.54 9.14
CA VAL A 40 9.09 6.16 8.72
C VAL A 40 7.58 5.92 8.57
N ALA A 41 7.14 5.21 7.55
CA ALA A 41 5.71 4.90 7.43
C ALA A 41 5.26 3.92 8.53
N ASP A 42 4.06 4.11 9.09
CA ASP A 42 3.53 3.30 10.19
C ASP A 42 3.51 1.80 9.88
N ASN A 43 3.14 1.44 8.64
CA ASN A 43 3.16 0.06 8.16
C ASN A 43 4.58 -0.52 8.11
N THR A 44 5.57 0.26 7.71
CA THR A 44 6.99 -0.10 7.70
C THR A 44 7.50 -0.30 9.13
N ARG A 45 7.16 0.60 10.07
CA ARG A 45 7.51 0.43 11.50
C ARG A 45 6.90 -0.85 12.08
N ALA A 46 5.60 -1.08 11.85
CA ALA A 46 4.92 -2.27 12.35
C ALA A 46 5.47 -3.58 11.75
N ALA A 47 5.82 -3.57 10.46
CA ALA A 47 6.47 -4.70 9.80
C ALA A 47 7.85 -4.99 10.41
N HIS A 48 8.70 -3.97 10.52
CA HIS A 48 10.03 -4.11 11.13
C HIS A 48 9.96 -4.60 12.58
N ALA A 49 9.02 -4.09 13.38
CA ALA A 49 8.85 -4.54 14.77
C ALA A 49 8.45 -6.02 14.86
N ARG A 50 7.55 -6.49 13.98
CA ARG A 50 7.14 -7.90 13.92
C ARG A 50 8.29 -8.80 13.48
N ASP A 51 8.98 -8.42 12.42
CA ASP A 51 10.10 -9.17 11.87
C ASP A 51 11.24 -9.26 12.91
N TRP A 52 11.52 -8.14 13.58
CA TRP A 52 12.51 -8.10 14.67
C TRP A 52 12.13 -9.05 15.82
N SER A 53 10.89 -8.99 16.30
CA SER A 53 10.42 -9.90 17.35
C SER A 53 10.51 -11.38 16.95
N ALA A 54 10.22 -11.71 15.69
CA ALA A 54 10.35 -13.06 15.17
C ALA A 54 11.82 -13.51 15.13
N PHE A 55 12.73 -12.64 14.67
CA PHE A 55 14.15 -12.92 14.61
C PHE A 55 14.76 -13.08 16.01
N THR A 56 14.47 -12.18 16.96
CA THR A 56 15.00 -12.29 18.33
C THR A 56 14.54 -13.56 19.03
N ARG A 57 13.29 -13.99 18.80
CA ARG A 57 12.77 -15.25 19.34
C ARG A 57 13.54 -16.43 18.77
N TRP A 58 13.68 -16.50 17.44
CA TRP A 58 14.44 -17.55 16.79
C TRP A 58 15.89 -17.60 17.28
N CYS A 59 16.55 -16.44 17.40
CA CYS A 59 17.90 -16.34 17.97
C CYS A 59 17.99 -16.92 19.38
N ALA A 60 17.02 -16.63 20.25
CA ALA A 60 16.98 -17.20 21.59
C ALA A 60 16.83 -18.74 21.54
N ASP A 61 15.97 -19.25 20.67
CA ASP A 61 15.70 -20.68 20.52
C ASP A 61 16.94 -21.46 20.04
N VAL A 62 17.79 -20.86 19.18
CA VAL A 62 18.98 -21.51 18.61
C VAL A 62 20.31 -21.04 19.21
N GLY A 63 20.28 -20.28 20.31
CA GLY A 63 21.48 -19.80 21.00
C GLY A 63 22.34 -18.81 20.21
N ARG A 64 21.73 -17.97 19.37
CA ARG A 64 22.42 -16.93 18.58
C ARG A 64 22.21 -15.54 19.16
N THR A 65 23.16 -14.65 18.93
CA THR A 65 23.05 -13.23 19.31
C THR A 65 22.29 -12.44 18.24
N PRO A 66 21.16 -11.79 18.58
CA PRO A 66 20.39 -11.02 17.60
C PRO A 66 20.98 -9.62 17.32
N LEU A 67 21.72 -9.03 18.27
CA LEU A 67 22.31 -7.70 18.13
C LEU A 67 23.64 -7.62 18.93
N PRO A 68 24.79 -7.43 18.28
CA PRO A 68 25.02 -7.50 16.83
C PRO A 68 24.87 -8.94 16.31
N ALA A 69 24.12 -9.12 15.24
CA ALA A 69 24.05 -10.36 14.48
C ALA A 69 25.24 -10.47 13.53
N THR A 70 25.71 -11.69 13.30
CA THR A 70 26.76 -11.98 12.31
C THR A 70 26.19 -12.27 10.93
N ALA A 71 27.02 -12.18 9.89
CA ALA A 71 26.64 -12.61 8.54
C ALA A 71 26.18 -14.08 8.51
N ALA A 72 26.85 -14.95 9.28
CA ALA A 72 26.46 -16.35 9.44
C ALA A 72 25.07 -16.49 10.08
N THR A 73 24.74 -15.67 11.08
CA THR A 73 23.41 -15.64 11.70
C THR A 73 22.32 -15.24 10.71
N LEU A 74 22.59 -14.27 9.82
CA LEU A 74 21.67 -13.89 8.76
C LEU A 74 21.47 -15.00 7.73
N ALA A 75 22.55 -15.69 7.32
CA ALA A 75 22.47 -16.80 6.39
C ALA A 75 21.62 -17.95 6.96
N GLU A 76 21.87 -18.32 8.21
CA GLU A 76 21.13 -19.37 8.93
C GLU A 76 19.66 -19.00 9.11
N TYR A 77 19.37 -17.73 9.42
CA TYR A 77 17.99 -17.29 9.49
C TYR A 77 17.30 -17.32 8.13
N ALA A 78 17.98 -16.93 7.04
CA ALA A 78 17.44 -17.03 5.69
C ALA A 78 17.11 -18.49 5.33
N THR A 79 18.02 -19.43 5.64
CA THR A 79 17.80 -20.87 5.47
C THR A 79 16.60 -21.35 6.28
N HIS A 80 16.51 -20.97 7.56
CA HIS A 80 15.38 -21.33 8.42
C HIS A 80 14.05 -20.82 7.84
N LEU A 81 13.99 -19.56 7.41
CA LEU A 81 12.79 -18.98 6.82
C LEU A 81 12.39 -19.65 5.49
N ALA A 82 13.37 -20.03 4.67
CA ALA A 82 13.16 -20.67 3.37
C ALA A 82 12.74 -22.14 3.50
N TYR A 83 13.56 -22.95 4.18
CA TYR A 83 13.44 -24.41 4.14
C TYR A 83 12.75 -25.01 5.36
N THR A 84 12.80 -24.35 6.52
CA THR A 84 12.07 -24.82 7.73
C THR A 84 10.67 -24.22 7.79
N ARG A 85 10.53 -22.92 7.50
CA ARG A 85 9.25 -22.21 7.57
C ARG A 85 8.52 -22.14 6.24
N GLY A 86 9.19 -22.40 5.11
CA GLY A 86 8.58 -22.39 3.78
C GLY A 86 8.00 -21.03 3.37
N LEU A 87 8.58 -19.91 3.84
CA LEU A 87 8.04 -18.58 3.59
C LEU A 87 8.33 -18.10 2.16
N ALA A 88 7.42 -17.29 1.60
CA ALA A 88 7.63 -16.68 0.29
C ALA A 88 8.92 -15.82 0.24
N PRO A 89 9.67 -15.82 -0.87
CA PRO A 89 10.94 -15.09 -0.98
C PRO A 89 10.88 -13.60 -0.64
N GLY A 90 9.76 -12.93 -0.97
CA GLY A 90 9.53 -11.53 -0.62
C GLY A 90 9.48 -11.29 0.90
N THR A 91 8.82 -12.18 1.63
CA THR A 91 8.75 -12.14 3.11
C THR A 91 10.13 -12.32 3.73
N ILE A 92 10.93 -13.25 3.22
CA ILE A 92 12.30 -13.48 3.69
C ILE A 92 13.16 -12.23 3.45
N SER A 93 13.09 -11.65 2.25
CA SER A 93 13.84 -10.43 1.90
C SER A 93 13.49 -9.25 2.81
N GLN A 94 12.21 -9.10 3.17
CA GLN A 94 11.76 -8.08 4.11
C GLN A 94 12.32 -8.32 5.51
N ALA A 95 12.23 -9.55 6.04
CA ALA A 95 12.74 -9.88 7.37
C ALA A 95 14.24 -9.58 7.49
N LEU A 96 15.03 -9.97 6.48
CA LEU A 96 16.47 -9.65 6.41
C LEU A 96 16.74 -8.14 6.40
N SER A 97 15.90 -7.38 5.68
CA SER A 97 16.01 -5.92 5.64
C SER A 97 15.67 -5.29 6.99
N SER A 98 14.62 -5.78 7.67
CA SER A 98 14.23 -5.36 9.02
C SER A 98 15.36 -5.53 10.04
N ILE A 99 16.10 -6.63 9.96
CA ILE A 99 17.27 -6.88 10.84
C ILE A 99 18.36 -5.84 10.61
N ARG A 100 18.69 -5.54 9.34
CA ARG A 100 19.71 -4.52 9.01
C ARG A 100 19.29 -3.12 9.43
N VAL A 101 18.02 -2.76 9.24
CA VAL A 101 17.46 -1.48 9.72
C VAL A 101 17.58 -1.38 11.24
N ARG A 102 17.37 -2.47 11.97
CA ARG A 102 17.54 -2.49 13.42
C ARG A 102 18.99 -2.26 13.87
N HIS A 103 19.97 -2.82 13.16
CA HIS A 103 21.39 -2.61 13.45
C HIS A 103 21.79 -1.14 13.24
N ALA A 104 21.44 -0.58 12.08
CA ALA A 104 21.70 0.81 11.78
C ALA A 104 21.03 1.75 12.81
N GLY A 105 19.79 1.46 13.20
CA GLY A 105 19.08 2.21 14.25
C GLY A 105 19.68 2.07 15.65
N ALA A 106 20.55 1.09 15.88
CA ALA A 106 21.31 0.92 17.12
C ALA A 106 22.73 1.50 17.04
N GLY A 107 23.08 2.19 15.94
CA GLY A 107 24.43 2.70 15.71
C GLY A 107 25.48 1.62 15.42
N LEU A 108 25.03 0.43 15.00
CA LEU A 108 25.90 -0.72 14.71
C LEU A 108 25.98 -0.98 13.20
N ASP A 109 27.11 -1.51 12.76
CA ASP A 109 27.25 -2.00 11.39
C ASP A 109 26.22 -3.09 11.09
N ALA A 110 25.56 -2.94 9.95
CA ALA A 110 24.60 -3.94 9.50
C ALA A 110 25.35 -5.20 9.02
N PRO A 111 24.91 -6.41 9.41
CA PRO A 111 25.55 -7.65 8.99
C PRO A 111 25.56 -7.80 7.47
N ASP A 112 26.64 -8.39 6.94
CA ASP A 112 26.73 -8.74 5.52
C ASP A 112 25.58 -9.68 5.13
N ARG A 113 24.99 -9.39 3.97
CA ARG A 113 23.82 -10.07 3.43
C ARG A 113 24.14 -10.95 2.23
N SER A 114 25.40 -11.05 1.82
CA SER A 114 25.79 -11.69 0.57
C SER A 114 25.49 -13.19 0.56
N ALA A 115 25.75 -13.89 1.67
CA ALA A 115 25.40 -15.30 1.83
C ALA A 115 23.87 -15.52 1.86
N ALA A 116 23.15 -14.74 2.67
CA ALA A 116 21.69 -14.80 2.76
C ALA A 116 21.00 -14.51 1.41
N ASN A 117 21.51 -13.55 0.63
CA ASN A 117 21.01 -13.27 -0.72
C ASN A 117 21.24 -14.45 -1.67
N ARG A 118 22.40 -15.12 -1.62
CA ARG A 118 22.67 -16.33 -2.43
C ARG A 118 21.70 -17.45 -2.12
N ILE A 119 21.42 -17.71 -0.84
CA ILE A 119 20.41 -18.67 -0.39
C ILE A 119 19.03 -18.29 -0.95
N LEU A 120 18.65 -17.02 -0.85
CA LEU A 120 17.36 -16.54 -1.33
C LEU A 120 17.21 -16.66 -2.85
N THR A 121 18.29 -16.43 -3.62
CA THR A 121 18.30 -16.65 -5.07
C THR A 121 18.14 -18.13 -5.40
N GLY A 122 18.93 -19.02 -4.79
CA GLY A 122 18.80 -20.46 -5.02
C GLY A 122 17.43 -21.00 -4.62
N TYR A 123 16.83 -20.46 -3.56
CA TYR A 123 15.47 -20.80 -3.15
C TYR A 123 14.43 -20.35 -4.19
N ARG A 124 14.55 -19.14 -4.75
CA ARG A 124 13.67 -18.69 -5.85
C ARG A 124 13.77 -19.59 -7.06
N ASP A 125 14.98 -19.95 -7.47
CA ASP A 125 15.21 -20.83 -8.62
C ASP A 125 14.61 -22.21 -8.40
N HIS A 126 14.75 -22.75 -7.19
CA HIS A 126 14.15 -24.03 -6.81
C HIS A 126 12.62 -23.98 -6.89
N LEU A 127 11.99 -22.96 -6.30
CA LEU A 127 10.54 -22.79 -6.35
C LEU A 127 10.05 -22.68 -7.80
N ALA A 128 10.75 -21.89 -8.64
CA ALA A 128 10.38 -21.72 -10.05
C ALA A 128 10.48 -23.03 -10.85
N ARG A 129 11.56 -23.80 -10.68
CA ARG A 129 11.76 -25.07 -11.38
C ARG A 129 10.79 -26.16 -10.95
N THR A 130 10.33 -26.12 -9.71
CA THR A 130 9.36 -27.08 -9.16
C THR A 130 7.91 -26.66 -9.39
N GLY A 131 7.68 -25.47 -9.96
CA GLY A 131 6.34 -24.92 -10.14
C GLY A 131 5.63 -24.60 -8.81
N ASP A 132 6.37 -24.40 -7.71
CA ASP A 132 5.76 -24.03 -6.43
C ASP A 132 5.09 -22.64 -6.58
N PRO A 133 3.81 -22.49 -6.19
CA PRO A 133 3.09 -21.23 -6.28
C PRO A 133 3.76 -20.03 -5.59
N LYS A 134 4.68 -20.25 -4.63
CA LYS A 134 5.46 -19.17 -4.01
C LYS A 134 6.48 -18.53 -4.95
N ALA A 135 6.82 -19.19 -6.07
CA ALA A 135 7.63 -18.62 -7.13
C ALA A 135 6.91 -17.45 -7.82
N ASP A 136 5.59 -17.54 -7.94
CA ASP A 136 4.73 -16.50 -8.48
C ASP A 136 3.95 -15.80 -7.36
N PRO A 137 4.47 -14.68 -6.81
CA PRO A 137 3.80 -14.00 -5.71
C PRO A 137 2.40 -13.57 -6.14
N HIS A 138 1.39 -14.25 -5.59
CA HIS A 138 -0.01 -13.99 -5.89
C HIS A 138 -0.33 -12.50 -5.78
N ARG A 139 -0.71 -11.93 -6.92
CA ARG A 139 -1.24 -10.57 -7.01
C ARG A 139 -2.75 -10.68 -6.92
N ALA A 140 -3.36 -9.86 -6.06
CA ALA A 140 -4.82 -9.77 -5.97
C ALA A 140 -5.43 -9.63 -7.38
N VAL A 141 -6.48 -10.39 -7.65
CA VAL A 141 -7.17 -10.38 -8.95
C VAL A 141 -7.72 -8.97 -9.20
N ALA A 142 -7.71 -8.51 -10.45
CA ALA A 142 -8.30 -7.24 -10.83
C ALA A 142 -9.82 -7.33 -10.66
N ALA A 143 -10.43 -6.49 -9.83
CA ALA A 143 -11.89 -6.38 -9.83
C ALA A 143 -12.32 -5.65 -11.10
N THR A 144 -12.90 -6.35 -12.07
CA THR A 144 -13.40 -5.74 -13.30
C THR A 144 -14.61 -4.84 -13.01
N PRO A 145 -15.02 -3.96 -13.94
CA PRO A 145 -16.25 -3.20 -13.78
C PRO A 145 -17.49 -4.09 -13.57
N ASP A 146 -17.54 -5.28 -14.18
CA ASP A 146 -18.65 -6.22 -14.02
C ASP A 146 -18.59 -6.95 -12.67
N ASP A 147 -17.40 -7.35 -12.22
CA ASP A 147 -17.21 -7.85 -10.85
C ASP A 147 -17.69 -6.81 -9.83
N LEU A 148 -17.32 -5.54 -10.04
CA LEU A 148 -17.72 -4.45 -9.16
C LEU A 148 -19.25 -4.28 -9.16
N ARG A 149 -19.92 -4.36 -10.31
CA ARG A 149 -21.38 -4.34 -10.39
C ARG A 149 -22.00 -5.52 -9.63
N ALA A 150 -21.48 -6.72 -9.84
CA ALA A 150 -21.94 -7.93 -9.15
C ALA A 150 -21.78 -7.80 -7.63
N MET A 151 -20.61 -7.39 -7.14
CA MET A 151 -20.36 -7.14 -5.71
C MET A 151 -21.34 -6.10 -5.14
N LEU A 152 -21.54 -5.00 -5.84
CA LEU A 152 -22.43 -3.90 -5.43
C LEU A 152 -23.91 -4.34 -5.35
N ALA A 153 -24.34 -5.27 -6.20
CA ALA A 153 -25.69 -5.82 -6.20
C ALA A 153 -25.98 -6.70 -4.96
N THR A 154 -24.94 -7.21 -4.28
CA THR A 154 -25.10 -8.01 -3.06
C THR A 154 -25.25 -7.18 -1.78
N LEU A 155 -25.07 -5.86 -1.86
CA LEU A 155 -25.06 -4.99 -0.69
C LEU A 155 -26.47 -4.53 -0.33
N ASP A 156 -26.87 -4.72 0.92
CA ASP A 156 -28.09 -4.10 1.45
C ASP A 156 -27.85 -2.61 1.74
N ARG A 157 -28.17 -1.76 0.77
CA ARG A 157 -28.00 -0.30 0.83
C ARG A 157 -29.03 0.43 1.70
N ALA A 158 -30.00 -0.29 2.29
CA ALA A 158 -30.83 0.27 3.35
C ALA A 158 -30.05 0.35 4.67
N THR A 159 -29.01 -0.47 4.85
CA THR A 159 -28.18 -0.48 6.05
C THR A 159 -27.00 0.50 5.96
N ALA A 160 -26.54 0.96 7.12
CA ALA A 160 -25.33 1.79 7.20
C ALA A 160 -24.07 1.04 6.69
N ALA A 161 -24.01 -0.28 6.91
CA ALA A 161 -22.92 -1.12 6.42
C ALA A 161 -22.90 -1.21 4.90
N GLY A 162 -24.04 -1.52 4.26
CA GLY A 162 -24.11 -1.59 2.80
C GLY A 162 -23.84 -0.24 2.14
N GLN A 163 -24.30 0.88 2.73
CA GLN A 163 -23.97 2.22 2.24
C GLN A 163 -22.48 2.55 2.34
N ARG A 164 -21.85 2.25 3.49
CA ARG A 164 -20.40 2.40 3.69
C ARG A 164 -19.63 1.56 2.68
N ASP A 165 -20.00 0.30 2.50
CA ASP A 165 -19.28 -0.65 1.66
C ASP A 165 -19.43 -0.27 0.18
N ALA A 166 -20.61 0.15 -0.26
CA ALA A 166 -20.82 0.67 -1.62
C ALA A 166 -19.96 1.92 -1.88
N ALA A 167 -19.95 2.87 -0.95
CA ALA A 167 -19.10 4.07 -1.04
C ALA A 167 -17.61 3.71 -1.07
N LEU A 168 -17.19 2.71 -0.28
CA LEU A 168 -15.81 2.25 -0.20
C LEU A 168 -15.36 1.59 -1.50
N LEU A 169 -16.12 0.62 -2.02
CA LEU A 169 -15.81 -0.10 -3.26
C LEU A 169 -15.72 0.86 -4.45
N LEU A 170 -16.73 1.74 -4.59
CA LEU A 170 -16.78 2.71 -5.68
C LEU A 170 -15.67 3.75 -5.58
N LEU A 171 -15.38 4.28 -4.39
CA LEU A 171 -14.32 5.27 -4.24
C LEU A 171 -12.93 4.64 -4.44
N GLY A 172 -12.70 3.48 -3.84
CA GLY A 172 -11.45 2.72 -3.98
C GLY A 172 -11.13 2.45 -5.44
N PHE A 173 -12.11 1.95 -6.20
CA PHE A 173 -11.99 1.73 -7.63
C PHE A 173 -11.78 3.06 -8.38
N ARG A 174 -12.65 4.06 -8.19
CA ARG A 174 -12.56 5.31 -8.98
C ARG A 174 -11.29 6.13 -8.76
N LEU A 175 -10.65 6.01 -7.60
CA LEU A 175 -9.38 6.67 -7.30
C LEU A 175 -8.17 5.80 -7.59
N GLY A 176 -8.35 4.50 -7.88
CA GLY A 176 -7.29 3.51 -7.88
C GLY A 176 -6.45 3.59 -6.60
N ALA A 177 -7.05 3.88 -5.45
CA ALA A 177 -6.31 4.19 -4.23
C ALA A 177 -5.77 2.94 -3.55
N ARG A 178 -4.62 3.07 -2.87
CA ARG A 178 -4.20 2.04 -1.90
C ARG A 178 -5.16 2.08 -0.71
N GLU A 179 -5.34 0.96 -0.03
CA GLU A 179 -6.26 0.84 1.11
C GLU A 179 -5.92 1.87 2.20
N ALA A 180 -4.65 2.00 2.55
CA ALA A 180 -4.21 2.98 3.54
C ALA A 180 -4.43 4.44 3.09
N GLU A 181 -4.38 4.72 1.78
CA GLU A 181 -4.69 6.05 1.25
C GLU A 181 -6.20 6.31 1.32
N LEU A 182 -7.01 5.35 0.86
CA LEU A 182 -8.47 5.40 0.91
C LEU A 182 -8.98 5.60 2.34
N LEU A 183 -8.41 4.86 3.28
CA LEU A 183 -8.76 4.94 4.70
C LEU A 183 -8.32 6.25 5.34
N ALA A 184 -7.33 6.96 4.81
CA ALA A 184 -6.89 8.27 5.32
C ALA A 184 -7.79 9.44 4.86
N VAL A 185 -8.83 9.17 4.06
CA VAL A 185 -9.83 10.17 3.70
C VAL A 185 -10.73 10.42 4.91
N ASP A 186 -10.84 11.68 5.30
CA ASP A 186 -11.75 12.17 6.32
C ASP A 186 -12.95 12.85 5.66
N ILE A 187 -14.05 13.01 6.39
CA ILE A 187 -15.28 13.65 5.89
C ILE A 187 -14.95 15.05 5.32
N GLN A 188 -14.07 15.79 6.00
CA GLN A 188 -13.63 17.14 5.60
C GLN A 188 -12.77 17.16 4.32
N HIS A 189 -12.34 16.00 3.83
CA HIS A 189 -11.58 15.88 2.58
C HIS A 189 -12.50 15.77 1.36
N VAL A 190 -13.81 15.65 1.57
CA VAL A 190 -14.81 15.58 0.51
C VAL A 190 -15.55 16.90 0.40
N THR A 191 -15.51 17.53 -0.78
CA THR A 191 -16.19 18.80 -1.05
C THR A 191 -17.27 18.62 -2.10
N HIS A 192 -18.49 19.03 -1.79
CA HIS A 192 -19.60 19.04 -2.74
C HIS A 192 -19.53 20.27 -3.65
N HIS A 193 -19.69 20.05 -4.96
CA HIS A 193 -19.81 21.09 -5.96
C HIS A 193 -21.18 20.99 -6.63
N ARG A 194 -22.10 21.91 -6.28
CA ARG A 194 -23.48 21.94 -6.79
C ARG A 194 -23.50 21.85 -8.32
N GLY A 195 -24.28 20.91 -8.85
CA GLY A 195 -24.43 20.66 -10.29
C GLY A 195 -23.23 19.98 -10.98
N LYS A 196 -22.09 19.78 -10.30
CA LYS A 196 -20.87 19.20 -10.89
C LYS A 196 -20.56 17.79 -10.35
N GLY A 197 -20.51 17.64 -9.03
CA GLY A 197 -20.11 16.38 -8.38
C GLY A 197 -19.35 16.62 -7.07
N LEU A 198 -18.36 15.78 -6.78
CA LEU A 198 -17.53 15.86 -5.57
C LEU A 198 -16.05 16.08 -5.93
N THR A 199 -15.31 16.74 -5.04
CA THR A 199 -13.84 16.69 -5.04
C THR A 199 -13.38 15.95 -3.80
N VAL A 200 -12.49 14.98 -3.96
CA VAL A 200 -11.87 14.24 -2.85
C VAL A 200 -10.40 14.60 -2.77
N ARG A 201 -9.97 15.14 -1.64
CA ARG A 201 -8.57 15.43 -1.33
C ARG A 201 -7.88 14.19 -0.76
N LEU A 202 -6.81 13.74 -1.40
CA LEU A 202 -6.13 12.50 -1.06
C LEU A 202 -4.61 12.67 -1.13
N TYR A 203 -3.90 12.23 -0.10
CA TYR A 203 -2.42 12.21 -0.10
C TYR A 203 -1.90 10.86 -0.62
N ARG A 204 -1.10 10.89 -1.68
CA ARG A 204 -0.45 9.72 -2.28
C ARG A 204 0.88 9.45 -1.59
N SER A 205 0.93 8.44 -0.74
CA SER A 205 2.09 8.19 0.11
C SER A 205 3.35 7.75 -0.67
N LYS A 206 3.19 7.15 -1.86
CA LYS A 206 4.30 6.69 -2.72
C LYS A 206 4.87 7.76 -3.64
N THR A 207 4.04 8.68 -4.13
CA THR A 207 4.49 9.82 -4.95
C THR A 207 4.70 11.09 -4.12
N LYS A 208 4.32 11.07 -2.84
CA LYS A 208 4.44 12.18 -1.88
C LYS A 208 3.70 13.44 -2.33
N GLN A 209 2.55 13.25 -2.98
CA GLN A 209 1.75 14.34 -3.55
C GLN A 209 0.34 14.37 -2.96
N LEU A 210 -0.12 15.57 -2.64
CA LEU A 210 -1.52 15.83 -2.33
C LEU A 210 -2.28 16.06 -3.64
N GLN A 211 -3.36 15.31 -3.84
CA GLN A 211 -4.15 15.34 -5.07
C GLN A 211 -5.61 15.69 -4.75
N HIS A 212 -6.26 16.36 -5.70
CA HIS A 212 -7.68 16.70 -5.66
C HIS A 212 -8.39 15.98 -6.80
N HIS A 213 -9.16 14.95 -6.48
CA HIS A 213 -9.83 14.12 -7.47
C HIS A 213 -11.27 14.59 -7.68
N ALA A 214 -11.55 15.13 -8.87
CA ALA A 214 -12.91 15.45 -9.28
C ALA A 214 -13.67 14.17 -9.67
N LEU A 215 -14.80 13.94 -9.02
CA LEU A 215 -15.72 12.84 -9.25
C LEU A 215 -17.03 13.40 -9.82
N LYS A 216 -17.37 13.00 -11.04
CA LYS A 216 -18.61 13.40 -11.70
C LYS A 216 -19.75 12.46 -11.33
N ARG A 217 -20.97 12.99 -11.24
CA ARG A 217 -22.17 12.16 -11.06
C ARG A 217 -22.39 11.32 -12.31
N HIS A 218 -22.60 10.03 -12.12
CA HIS A 218 -23.05 9.11 -13.15
C HIS A 218 -24.58 9.20 -13.20
N LYS A 219 -25.13 9.82 -14.24
CA LYS A 219 -26.57 10.17 -14.26
C LYS A 219 -27.47 9.01 -14.70
N SER A 220 -26.94 8.05 -15.46
CA SER A 220 -27.68 6.93 -16.05
C SER A 220 -27.75 5.69 -15.18
N GLU A 221 -26.83 5.54 -14.22
CA GLU A 221 -26.77 4.35 -13.34
C GLU A 221 -26.39 4.81 -11.93
N GLU A 222 -27.39 4.92 -11.04
CA GLU A 222 -27.20 5.40 -9.68
C GLU A 222 -26.45 4.38 -8.80
N GLU A 223 -26.65 3.08 -9.06
CA GLU A 223 -26.04 1.99 -8.29
C GLU A 223 -24.51 1.95 -8.36
N VAL A 224 -23.93 2.38 -9.49
CA VAL A 224 -22.47 2.50 -9.68
C VAL A 224 -21.98 3.94 -9.54
N CYS A 225 -22.84 4.87 -9.11
CA CYS A 225 -22.48 6.26 -8.99
C CYS A 225 -21.73 6.55 -7.68
N VAL A 226 -20.40 6.72 -7.77
CA VAL A 226 -19.56 7.09 -6.61
C VAL A 226 -20.03 8.37 -5.90
N VAL A 227 -20.55 9.35 -6.64
CA VAL A 227 -21.06 10.61 -6.05
C VAL A 227 -22.32 10.34 -5.24
N HIS A 228 -23.24 9.52 -5.75
CA HIS A 228 -24.44 9.12 -5.01
C HIS A 228 -24.05 8.34 -3.76
N ALA A 229 -23.25 7.28 -3.90
CA ALA A 229 -22.85 6.43 -2.78
C ALA A 229 -22.15 7.23 -1.65
N LEU A 230 -21.24 8.13 -2.01
CA LEU A 230 -20.59 9.01 -1.02
C LEU A 230 -21.57 9.98 -0.37
N THR A 231 -22.47 10.60 -1.13
CA THR A 231 -23.46 11.54 -0.59
C THR A 231 -24.39 10.84 0.39
N THR A 232 -24.89 9.65 0.03
CA THR A 232 -25.76 8.84 0.89
C THR A 232 -25.03 8.42 2.17
N TRP A 233 -23.80 7.92 2.05
CA TRP A 233 -23.02 7.53 3.22
C TRP A 233 -22.70 8.71 4.15
N MET A 234 -22.30 9.87 3.61
CA MET A 234 -22.02 11.05 4.42
C MET A 234 -23.29 11.62 5.09
N ALA A 235 -24.45 11.55 4.43
CA ALA A 235 -25.73 11.91 5.05
C ALA A 235 -26.04 10.99 6.24
N THR A 236 -25.78 9.68 6.09
CA THR A 236 -25.92 8.67 7.14
C THR A 236 -24.96 8.90 8.32
N LEU A 237 -23.73 9.32 8.05
CA LEU A 237 -22.78 9.75 9.09
C LEU A 237 -23.29 10.99 9.83
N ALA A 238 -23.72 12.02 9.10
CA ALA A 238 -24.20 13.27 9.66
C ALA A 238 -25.47 13.07 10.51
N ALA A 239 -26.43 12.25 10.05
CA ALA A 239 -27.63 11.89 10.79
C ALA A 239 -27.33 11.16 12.12
N ARG A 240 -26.17 10.51 12.22
CA ARG A 240 -25.65 9.86 13.43
C ARG A 240 -24.62 10.71 14.18
N GLY A 241 -24.61 12.03 13.94
CA GLY A 241 -23.79 13.00 14.66
C GLY A 241 -22.31 13.02 14.27
N ARG A 242 -21.91 12.36 13.18
CA ARG A 242 -20.52 12.33 12.69
C ARG A 242 -20.37 13.23 11.46
N THR A 243 -19.81 14.42 11.66
CA THR A 243 -19.57 15.41 10.60
C THR A 243 -18.08 15.67 10.33
N ARG A 244 -17.19 15.08 11.13
CA ARG A 244 -15.73 15.18 11.03
C ARG A 244 -15.04 13.85 11.35
N GLY A 245 -13.75 13.75 11.04
CA GLY A 245 -12.95 12.54 11.25
C GLY A 245 -13.07 11.53 10.11
N PRO A 246 -12.77 10.24 10.35
CA PRO A 246 -12.65 9.23 9.32
C PRO A 246 -13.91 9.09 8.46
N LEU A 247 -13.76 9.08 7.14
CA LEU A 247 -14.88 8.83 6.22
C LEU A 247 -15.36 7.37 6.32
N PHE A 248 -14.44 6.42 6.46
CA PHE A 248 -14.76 5.00 6.58
C PHE A 248 -14.51 4.49 7.99
N VAL A 249 -15.61 4.23 8.71
CA VAL A 249 -15.58 3.79 10.11
C VAL A 249 -16.10 2.37 10.27
N ARG A 250 -15.66 1.72 11.34
CA ARG A 250 -16.21 0.45 11.83
C ARG A 250 -17.69 0.61 12.14
N ILE A 251 -18.44 -0.46 11.95
CA ILE A 251 -19.85 -0.56 12.32
C ILE A 251 -19.98 -1.89 13.06
N ASP A 252 -20.53 -1.87 14.27
CA ASP A 252 -20.78 -3.10 15.02
C ASP A 252 -22.05 -3.82 14.52
N GLN A 253 -22.32 -5.01 15.06
CA GLN A 253 -23.51 -5.80 14.71
C GLN A 253 -24.84 -5.10 15.02
N HIS A 254 -24.85 -4.08 15.87
CA HIS A 254 -26.02 -3.30 16.23
C HIS A 254 -26.15 -2.02 15.39
N GLY A 255 -25.25 -1.79 14.44
CA GLY A 255 -25.24 -0.60 13.58
C GLY A 255 -24.59 0.63 14.20
N ASN A 256 -23.92 0.51 15.35
CA ASN A 256 -23.25 1.63 15.99
C ASN A 256 -21.98 1.99 15.22
N LEU A 257 -21.80 3.28 14.96
CA LEU A 257 -20.69 3.79 14.16
C LEU A 257 -19.44 4.05 15.00
N GLY A 258 -18.29 3.66 14.47
CA GLY A 258 -16.95 3.98 14.96
C GLY A 258 -16.69 3.54 16.40
N VAL A 259 -17.23 2.39 16.78
CA VAL A 259 -17.05 1.81 18.13
C VAL A 259 -15.57 1.59 18.42
N ALA A 260 -15.13 2.07 19.59
CA ALA A 260 -13.77 1.86 20.06
C ALA A 260 -13.55 0.37 20.35
N MET A 261 -12.52 -0.22 19.74
CA MET A 261 -12.15 -1.60 20.04
C MET A 261 -11.29 -1.64 21.29
N ARG A 262 -11.52 -2.62 22.17
CA ARG A 262 -10.70 -2.84 23.37
C ARG A 262 -10.21 -4.28 23.43
N ARG A 263 -8.97 -4.48 23.88
CA ARG A 263 -8.40 -5.79 24.19
C ARG A 263 -7.73 -5.71 25.56
N ALA A 264 -8.14 -6.57 26.49
CA ALA A 264 -7.69 -6.54 27.89
C ALA A 264 -7.79 -5.13 28.50
N GLY A 265 -8.95 -4.47 28.32
CA GLY A 265 -9.21 -3.11 28.82
C GLY A 265 -8.56 -1.97 28.02
N ARG A 266 -7.53 -2.24 27.21
CA ARG A 266 -6.80 -1.23 26.42
C ARG A 266 -7.47 -0.97 25.09
N ALA A 267 -7.62 0.30 24.70
CA ALA A 267 -8.05 0.66 23.35
C ALA A 267 -7.06 0.12 22.31
N ILE A 268 -7.58 -0.52 21.26
CA ILE A 268 -6.83 -1.02 20.12
C ILE A 268 -7.39 -0.45 18.82
N GLY A 269 -6.50 -0.29 17.83
CA GLY A 269 -6.86 0.34 16.56
C GLY A 269 -7.06 1.84 16.69
N ASP A 270 -7.72 2.42 15.70
CA ASP A 270 -8.00 3.84 15.62
C ASP A 270 -9.13 4.24 16.59
N THR A 271 -8.89 5.28 17.40
CA THR A 271 -9.78 5.75 18.47
C THR A 271 -11.04 6.43 17.95
N GLU A 272 -11.01 6.99 16.73
CA GLU A 272 -12.18 7.64 16.12
C GLU A 272 -13.07 6.65 15.36
N GLY A 273 -12.62 5.40 15.22
CA GLY A 273 -13.40 4.35 14.59
C GLY A 273 -12.92 3.96 13.20
N ARG A 274 -11.80 4.50 12.69
CA ARG A 274 -11.34 4.23 11.31
C ARG A 274 -11.23 2.73 11.03
N LEU A 275 -11.66 2.31 9.84
CA LEU A 275 -11.42 0.93 9.39
C LEU A 275 -9.92 0.63 9.32
N SER A 276 -9.55 -0.63 9.50
CA SER A 276 -8.20 -1.11 9.24
C SER A 276 -8.07 -1.56 7.77
N VAL A 277 -6.85 -1.64 7.25
CA VAL A 277 -6.59 -2.21 5.90
C VAL A 277 -7.17 -3.62 5.80
N ARG A 278 -7.03 -4.43 6.85
CA ARG A 278 -7.60 -5.78 6.88
C ARG A 278 -9.13 -5.77 6.78
N ALA A 279 -9.80 -4.80 7.40
CA ALA A 279 -11.25 -4.67 7.27
C ALA A 279 -11.66 -4.33 5.83
N VAL A 280 -10.85 -3.56 5.09
CA VAL A 280 -11.07 -3.31 3.65
C VAL A 280 -10.94 -4.61 2.85
N ASP A 281 -9.89 -5.40 3.12
CA ASP A 281 -9.72 -6.71 2.49
C ASP A 281 -10.91 -7.64 2.78
N ASP A 282 -11.39 -7.65 4.02
CA ASP A 282 -12.54 -8.45 4.44
C ASP A 282 -13.83 -8.00 3.75
N ILE A 283 -14.07 -6.68 3.60
CA ILE A 283 -15.24 -6.13 2.89
C ILE A 283 -15.20 -6.51 1.39
N VAL A 284 -14.05 -6.35 0.74
CA VAL A 284 -13.94 -6.62 -0.70
C VAL A 284 -14.06 -8.11 -0.97
N ALA A 285 -13.33 -8.94 -0.22
CA ALA A 285 -13.41 -10.40 -0.34
C ALA A 285 -14.82 -10.91 -0.04
N GLY A 286 -15.45 -10.47 1.05
CA GLY A 286 -16.80 -10.92 1.40
C GLY A 286 -17.86 -10.46 0.40
N SER A 287 -17.67 -9.32 -0.27
CA SER A 287 -18.56 -8.89 -1.35
C SER A 287 -18.37 -9.72 -2.62
N ALA A 288 -17.13 -10.10 -2.94
CA ALA A 288 -16.83 -11.01 -4.05
C ALA A 288 -17.43 -12.41 -3.82
N GLU A 289 -17.28 -12.93 -2.60
CA GLU A 289 -17.84 -14.22 -2.19
C GLU A 289 -19.36 -14.24 -2.30
N ARG A 290 -20.06 -13.23 -1.77
CA ARG A 290 -21.52 -13.11 -1.92
C ARG A 290 -21.97 -12.99 -3.38
N ALA A 291 -21.11 -12.46 -4.25
CA ALA A 291 -21.37 -12.31 -5.67
C ALA A 291 -21.03 -13.58 -6.49
N GLY A 292 -20.52 -14.64 -5.84
CA GLY A 292 -20.15 -15.89 -6.51
C GLY A 292 -18.87 -15.80 -7.34
N LEU A 293 -18.07 -14.75 -7.18
CA LEU A 293 -16.86 -14.51 -7.99
C LEU A 293 -15.66 -15.36 -7.58
N ASP A 294 -15.79 -16.15 -6.51
CA ASP A 294 -14.76 -17.08 -6.03
C ASP A 294 -14.98 -18.52 -6.54
N ALA A 295 -15.89 -18.76 -7.49
CA ALA A 295 -16.22 -20.10 -7.98
C ALA A 295 -15.00 -20.84 -8.58
N ASP A 296 -14.10 -20.13 -9.25
CA ASP A 296 -12.86 -20.67 -9.84
C ASP A 296 -11.64 -20.47 -8.93
N ARG A 297 -11.83 -20.60 -7.62
CA ARG A 297 -10.76 -20.35 -6.65
C ARG A 297 -9.54 -21.21 -6.93
N ILE A 298 -8.43 -20.54 -7.21
CA ILE A 298 -7.12 -21.20 -7.25
C ILE A 298 -6.88 -21.89 -5.89
N GLU A 299 -6.71 -23.20 -5.94
CA GLU A 299 -6.53 -24.04 -4.77
C GLU A 299 -5.34 -23.56 -3.92
N GLY A 300 -5.52 -23.53 -2.59
CA GLY A 300 -4.49 -23.07 -1.64
C GLY A 300 -4.41 -21.56 -1.43
N LEU A 301 -5.12 -20.74 -2.21
CA LEU A 301 -5.19 -19.29 -1.95
C LEU A 301 -6.27 -18.96 -0.94
N ARG A 302 -5.88 -18.23 0.12
CA ARG A 302 -6.81 -17.87 1.21
C ARG A 302 -7.88 -16.88 0.76
N ARG A 303 -7.59 -15.98 -0.20
CA ARG A 303 -8.50 -15.00 -0.83
C ARG A 303 -7.94 -14.54 -2.18
N GLN A 304 -8.79 -14.43 -3.20
CA GLN A 304 -8.42 -13.91 -4.52
C GLN A 304 -8.63 -12.40 -4.62
N PHE A 305 -9.72 -11.93 -4.03
CA PHE A 305 -10.07 -10.52 -3.92
C PHE A 305 -9.56 -9.92 -2.61
N SER A 306 -9.05 -8.70 -2.68
CA SER A 306 -8.64 -7.88 -1.53
C SER A 306 -8.84 -6.39 -1.83
N GLY A 307 -8.51 -5.50 -0.89
CA GLY A 307 -8.59 -4.05 -1.15
C GLY A 307 -7.80 -3.62 -2.39
N HIS A 308 -6.67 -4.30 -2.64
CA HIS A 308 -5.82 -4.06 -3.79
C HIS A 308 -6.45 -4.47 -5.13
N SER A 309 -7.47 -5.34 -5.13
CA SER A 309 -8.24 -5.70 -6.32
C SER A 309 -8.93 -4.51 -6.96
N LEU A 310 -9.43 -3.55 -6.15
CA LEU A 310 -10.04 -2.32 -6.67
C LEU A 310 -9.02 -1.45 -7.39
N ARG A 311 -7.81 -1.37 -6.86
CA ARG A 311 -6.70 -0.58 -7.43
C ARG A 311 -6.21 -1.17 -8.74
N ARG A 312 -6.00 -2.50 -8.78
CA ARG A 312 -5.62 -3.21 -10.01
C ARG A 312 -6.73 -3.11 -11.05
N GLY A 313 -7.97 -3.40 -10.64
CA GLY A 313 -9.18 -3.27 -11.46
C GLY A 313 -9.32 -1.91 -12.13
N TYR A 314 -9.09 -0.81 -11.40
CA TYR A 314 -9.07 0.53 -11.98
C TYR A 314 -8.03 0.68 -13.10
N ALA A 315 -6.80 0.25 -12.86
CA ALA A 315 -5.71 0.39 -13.82
C ALA A 315 -6.02 -0.40 -15.09
N SER A 316 -6.42 -1.66 -14.93
CA SER A 316 -6.70 -2.57 -16.04
C SER A 316 -7.93 -2.12 -16.84
N ALA A 317 -9.02 -1.72 -16.16
CA ALA A 317 -10.22 -1.20 -16.83
C ALA A 317 -9.96 0.12 -17.56
N ALA A 318 -9.15 1.02 -16.99
CA ALA A 318 -8.79 2.26 -17.67
C ALA A 318 -7.90 2.02 -18.90
N ARG A 319 -6.96 1.07 -18.80
CA ARG A 319 -6.10 0.66 -19.91
C ARG A 319 -6.92 0.03 -21.04
N ALA A 320 -7.81 -0.90 -20.72
CA ALA A 320 -8.72 -1.53 -21.68
C ALA A 320 -9.64 -0.50 -22.36
N ALA A 321 -10.01 0.58 -21.67
CA ALA A 321 -10.77 1.69 -22.23
C ALA A 321 -9.92 2.69 -23.05
N GLY A 322 -8.65 2.38 -23.33
CA GLY A 322 -7.76 3.22 -24.14
C GLY A 322 -7.25 4.49 -23.44
N VAL A 323 -7.36 4.59 -22.11
CA VAL A 323 -6.82 5.73 -21.38
C VAL A 323 -5.30 5.70 -21.40
N ASP A 324 -4.69 6.86 -21.68
CA ASP A 324 -3.24 7.03 -21.67
C ASP A 324 -2.60 6.51 -20.35
N PRO A 325 -1.57 5.64 -20.43
CA PRO A 325 -0.89 5.08 -19.26
C PRO A 325 -0.38 6.12 -18.25
N LEU A 326 0.12 7.27 -18.70
CA LEU A 326 0.59 8.33 -17.79
C LEU A 326 -0.57 8.95 -17.00
N THR A 327 -1.71 9.12 -17.66
CA THR A 327 -2.95 9.58 -17.03
C THR A 327 -3.42 8.59 -15.96
N ILE A 328 -3.37 7.27 -16.23
CA ILE A 328 -3.67 6.22 -15.25
C ILE A 328 -2.68 6.27 -14.08
N ALA A 329 -1.39 6.36 -14.38
CA ALA A 329 -0.32 6.41 -13.39
C ALA A 329 -0.48 7.58 -12.42
N ARG A 330 -0.67 8.80 -12.97
CA ARG A 330 -0.85 10.03 -12.20
C ARG A 330 -2.12 9.97 -11.34
N ARG A 331 -3.23 9.50 -11.90
CA ARG A 331 -4.50 9.40 -11.19
C ARG A 331 -4.45 8.41 -10.03
N GLY A 332 -3.89 7.22 -10.22
CA GLY A 332 -3.78 6.24 -9.13
C GLY A 332 -2.55 6.38 -8.25
N GLY A 333 -1.69 7.38 -8.47
CA GLY A 333 -0.50 7.61 -7.64
C GLY A 333 0.54 6.49 -7.77
N TRP A 334 0.77 6.02 -9.00
CA TRP A 334 1.98 5.29 -9.38
C TRP A 334 3.05 6.27 -9.85
N LYS A 335 4.32 5.85 -9.79
CA LYS A 335 5.37 6.53 -10.56
C LYS A 335 5.14 6.23 -12.04
N GLU A 336 5.52 7.15 -12.91
CA GLU A 336 5.35 6.99 -14.37
C GLU A 336 6.10 5.75 -14.90
N ASN A 337 7.24 5.42 -14.31
CA ASN A 337 8.03 4.21 -14.62
C ASN A 337 7.71 3.01 -13.69
N SER A 338 6.52 2.93 -13.12
CA SER A 338 6.17 1.90 -12.15
C SER A 338 6.03 0.52 -12.80
N THR A 339 7.00 -0.37 -12.62
CA THR A 339 6.96 -1.77 -13.08
C THR A 339 5.71 -2.53 -12.60
N VAL A 340 5.20 -2.20 -11.41
CA VAL A 340 3.96 -2.78 -10.89
C VAL A 340 2.73 -2.39 -11.71
N LEU A 341 2.70 -1.17 -12.25
CA LEU A 341 1.57 -0.70 -13.06
C LEU A 341 1.63 -1.35 -14.45
N TRP A 342 2.81 -1.34 -15.06
CA TRP A 342 3.06 -2.01 -16.34
C TRP A 342 2.73 -3.50 -16.27
N GLY A 343 3.11 -4.16 -15.17
CA GLY A 343 2.75 -5.55 -14.94
C GLY A 343 1.25 -5.80 -14.77
N TYR A 344 0.42 -4.80 -14.44
CA TYR A 344 -1.05 -4.97 -14.48
C TYR A 344 -1.56 -4.89 -15.91
N PHE A 345 -1.05 -3.95 -16.71
CA PHE A 345 -1.44 -3.81 -18.11
C PHE A 345 -1.10 -5.08 -18.89
N GLU A 346 0.13 -5.57 -18.75
CA GLU A 346 0.58 -6.80 -19.38
C GLU A 346 -0.28 -8.00 -18.97
N GLN A 347 -0.52 -8.19 -17.67
CA GLN A 347 -1.19 -9.39 -17.15
C GLN A 347 -2.71 -9.41 -17.37
N ASP A 348 -3.35 -8.25 -17.41
CA ASP A 348 -4.82 -8.16 -17.44
C ASP A 348 -5.37 -7.73 -18.80
N VAL A 349 -4.56 -7.05 -19.63
CA VAL A 349 -5.03 -6.42 -20.88
C VAL A 349 -4.15 -6.78 -22.06
N ASP A 350 -2.88 -6.37 -22.05
CA ASP A 350 -2.03 -6.37 -23.26
C ASP A 350 -1.69 -7.80 -23.71
N ARG A 351 -1.58 -8.79 -22.81
CA ARG A 351 -1.32 -10.21 -23.18
C ARG A 351 -2.41 -10.86 -24.06
N TRP A 352 -3.59 -10.25 -24.13
CA TRP A 352 -4.74 -10.73 -24.91
C TRP A 352 -5.09 -9.79 -26.06
N ALA A 353 -4.32 -8.70 -26.22
CA ALA A 353 -4.52 -7.79 -27.33
C ALA A 353 -4.01 -8.44 -28.62
N GLU A 354 -4.79 -8.34 -29.69
CA GLU A 354 -4.32 -8.68 -31.03
C GLU A 354 -3.05 -7.88 -31.31
N SER A 355 -1.98 -8.59 -31.66
CA SER A 355 -0.68 -8.01 -31.94
C SER A 355 -0.33 -8.25 -33.40
N ALA A 356 0.38 -7.30 -34.01
CA ALA A 356 0.96 -7.52 -35.34
C ALA A 356 2.00 -8.66 -35.34
N GLU A 357 2.43 -9.15 -34.16
CA GLU A 357 3.26 -10.34 -34.03
C GLU A 357 2.48 -11.63 -34.32
N ASP A 358 1.16 -11.63 -34.09
CA ASP A 358 0.29 -12.76 -34.43
C ASP A 358 0.17 -12.96 -35.95
N ASP A 359 0.40 -11.89 -36.73
CA ASP A 359 0.42 -11.90 -38.20
C ASP A 359 1.80 -12.26 -38.80
N LEU A 360 2.82 -12.54 -37.97
CA LEU A 360 4.17 -12.91 -38.44
C LEU A 360 4.33 -14.41 -38.78
N LEU A 361 3.33 -15.23 -38.46
CA LEU A 361 3.27 -16.68 -38.72
C LEU A 361 2.12 -16.99 -39.69
#